data_AF-A0A920K4S6-F1
#
_entry.id   AF-A0A920K4S6-F1
#
_cell.length_a   1.000
_cell.length_b   1.000
_cell.length_c   1.000
_cell.angle_alpha   90.00
_cell.angle_beta   90.00
_cell.angle_gamma   90.00
#
_symmetry.space_group_name_H-M   'P 1'
#
loop_
_entity.id
_entity.type
_entity.pdbx_description
1 polymer ?
#
loop_
_entity_poly.entity_id
_entity_poly.type
_entity_poly.pdbx_seq_one_letter_code
_entity_poly.pdbx_strand_id
1 'polypeptide(L)'
;MTSLPVIDYYYSFLKKSSGTWTDFSGMAFEKFEQLNDLNIKHTKSSMADTSEAIAAMLDVKDPKEFMEFAQKSVGPLPAKVSAYFKEVYKINSDFLKSGSEYVEAESEEMNKVISDQVEEMSKKRSCWERRV
;
A
#
# COMPACT_ATOMS: atom_id res chain seq x y z
N MET A 1 7.67 12.51 -42.56
CA MET A 1 6.21 12.25 -42.50
C MET A 1 5.81 12.46 -41.05
N THR A 2 5.39 13.67 -40.70
CA THR A 2 5.14 14.10 -39.32
C THR A 2 3.79 13.56 -38.85
N SER A 3 3.77 12.75 -37.80
CA SER A 3 2.53 12.51 -37.03
C SER A 3 1.99 13.87 -36.59
N LEU A 4 0.66 14.03 -36.66
CA LEU A 4 0.02 15.20 -36.09
C LEU A 4 0.25 15.14 -34.56
N PRO A 5 0.72 16.22 -33.91
CA PRO A 5 1.03 16.21 -32.47
C PRO A 5 -0.15 15.79 -31.57
N VAL A 6 -1.38 15.91 -32.06
CA VAL A 6 -2.59 15.41 -31.40
C VAL A 6 -2.60 13.88 -31.26
N ILE A 7 -2.05 13.16 -32.25
CA ILE A 7 -1.96 11.68 -32.22
C ILE A 7 -0.95 11.25 -31.16
N ASP A 8 0.19 11.93 -31.09
CA ASP A 8 1.24 11.64 -30.09
C ASP A 8 0.77 11.98 -28.67
N TYR A 9 0.01 13.07 -28.50
CA TYR A 9 -0.68 13.39 -27.25
C TYR A 9 -1.62 12.25 -26.82
N TYR A 10 -2.51 11.80 -27.70
CA TYR A 10 -3.47 10.74 -27.37
C TYR A 10 -2.78 9.41 -27.03
N TYR A 11 -1.73 9.05 -27.78
CA TYR A 11 -0.94 7.85 -27.50
C TYR A 11 -0.23 7.92 -26.13
N SER A 12 0.37 9.08 -25.81
CA SER A 12 1.03 9.30 -24.51
C SER A 12 0.03 9.20 -23.35
N PHE A 13 -1.17 9.75 -23.50
CA PHE A 13 -2.24 9.67 -22.52
C PHE A 13 -2.70 8.22 -22.30
N LEU A 14 -2.95 7.47 -23.37
CA LEU A 14 -3.35 6.05 -23.27
C LEU A 14 -2.27 5.20 -22.57
N LYS A 15 -1.00 5.41 -22.93
CA LYS A 15 0.12 4.70 -22.30
C LYS A 15 0.24 5.04 -20.82
N LYS A 16 0.10 6.32 -20.46
CA LYS A 16 0.13 6.80 -19.08
C LYS A 16 -1.01 6.18 -18.27
N SER A 17 -2.24 6.24 -18.77
CA SER A 17 -3.44 5.65 -18.12
C SER A 17 -3.28 4.14 -17.87
N SER A 18 -2.68 3.39 -18.80
CA SER A 18 -2.38 1.96 -18.60
C SER A 18 -1.33 1.73 -17.50
N GLY A 19 -0.32 2.59 -17.41
CA GLY A 19 0.69 2.56 -16.34
C GLY A 19 0.03 2.84 -14.99
N THR A 20 -0.80 3.88 -14.91
CA THR A 20 -1.52 4.29 -13.70
C THR A 20 -2.32 3.15 -13.07
N TRP A 21 -3.04 2.39 -13.89
CA TRP A 21 -3.79 1.23 -13.40
C TRP A 21 -2.87 0.12 -12.86
N THR A 22 -1.75 -0.12 -13.52
CA THR A 22 -0.79 -1.17 -13.13
C THR A 22 -0.11 -0.81 -11.82
N ASP A 23 0.33 0.44 -11.66
CA ASP A 23 0.98 0.93 -10.46
C ASP A 23 0.02 0.91 -9.26
N PHE A 24 -1.22 1.38 -9.45
CA PHE A 24 -2.25 1.33 -8.42
C PHE A 24 -2.57 -0.10 -7.98
N SER A 25 -2.69 -1.01 -8.95
CA SER A 25 -2.86 -2.45 -8.68
C SER A 25 -1.67 -3.00 -7.88
N GLY A 26 -0.45 -2.62 -8.25
CA GLY A 26 0.77 -2.99 -7.53
C GLY A 26 0.76 -2.52 -6.07
N MET A 27 0.42 -1.25 -5.83
CA MET A 27 0.27 -0.71 -4.47
C MET A 27 -0.77 -1.49 -3.66
N ALA A 28 -1.93 -1.80 -4.25
CA ALA A 28 -2.97 -2.57 -3.57
C ALA A 28 -2.52 -4.00 -3.23
N PHE A 29 -1.82 -4.68 -4.15
CA PHE A 29 -1.27 -6.02 -3.91
C PHE A 29 -0.19 -6.03 -2.83
N GLU A 30 0.70 -5.03 -2.79
CA GLU A 30 1.71 -4.92 -1.73
C GLU A 30 1.06 -4.81 -0.34
N LYS A 31 -0.02 -4.03 -0.20
CA LYS A 31 -0.74 -3.92 1.08
C LYS A 31 -1.51 -5.20 1.42
N PHE A 32 -2.01 -5.90 0.43
CA PHE A 32 -2.60 -7.23 0.61
C PHE A 32 -1.57 -8.24 1.13
N GLU A 33 -0.36 -8.26 0.57
CA GLU A 33 0.74 -9.09 1.08
C GLU A 33 1.06 -8.75 2.54
N GLN A 34 1.13 -7.46 2.89
CA GLN A 34 1.36 -7.02 4.27
C GLN A 34 0.27 -7.47 5.23
N LEU A 35 -1.01 -7.45 4.83
CA LEU A 35 -2.11 -7.98 5.64
C LEU A 35 -2.01 -9.51 5.82
N ASN A 36 -1.61 -10.22 4.78
CA ASN A 36 -1.41 -11.67 4.87
C ASN A 36 -0.23 -12.03 5.80
N ASP A 37 0.89 -11.32 5.66
CA ASP A 37 2.05 -11.49 6.54
C ASP A 37 1.72 -11.17 7.99
N LEU A 38 0.91 -10.14 8.24
CA LEU A 38 0.36 -9.82 9.55
C LEU A 38 -0.41 -11.02 10.13
N ASN A 39 -1.35 -11.59 9.37
CA ASN A 39 -2.15 -12.73 9.82
C ASN A 39 -1.27 -13.95 10.13
N ILE A 40 -0.28 -14.24 9.29
CA ILE A 40 0.66 -15.34 9.52
C ILE A 40 1.48 -15.10 10.79
N LYS A 41 1.99 -13.88 10.99
CA LYS A 41 2.75 -13.48 12.19
C LYS A 41 1.92 -13.67 13.46
N HIS A 42 0.68 -13.18 13.50
CA HIS A 42 -0.21 -13.31 14.65
C HIS A 42 -0.65 -14.75 14.91
N THR A 43 -0.88 -15.53 13.86
CA THR A 43 -1.16 -16.97 13.97
C THR A 43 0.01 -17.72 14.59
N LYS A 44 1.23 -17.48 14.09
CA LYS A 44 2.46 -18.07 14.66
C LYS A 44 2.67 -17.66 16.12
N SER A 45 2.45 -16.39 16.44
CA SER A 45 2.51 -15.91 17.82
C SER A 45 1.49 -16.64 18.70
N SER A 46 0.24 -16.78 18.24
CA SER A 46 -0.82 -17.45 18.99
C SER A 46 -0.53 -18.94 19.22
N MET A 47 0.13 -19.60 18.25
CA MET A 47 0.61 -20.98 18.42
C MET A 47 1.71 -21.07 19.49
N ALA A 48 2.68 -20.14 19.49
CA ALA A 48 3.72 -20.07 20.51
C ALA A 48 3.12 -19.81 21.90
N ASP A 49 2.22 -18.83 22.01
CA ASP A 49 1.47 -18.51 23.24
C ASP A 49 0.72 -19.74 23.77
N THR A 50 0.09 -20.52 22.89
CA THR A 50 -0.63 -21.75 23.27
C THR A 50 0.34 -22.82 23.77
N SER A 51 1.49 -22.99 23.12
CA SER A 51 2.52 -23.93 23.57
C SER A 51 3.06 -23.56 24.95
N GLU A 52 3.31 -22.27 25.18
CA GLU A 52 3.74 -21.75 26.49
C GLU A 52 2.64 -21.94 27.55
N ALA A 53 1.38 -21.69 27.20
CA ALA A 53 0.25 -21.91 28.09
C ALA A 53 0.09 -23.40 28.47
N ILE A 54 0.27 -24.33 27.54
CA ILE A 54 0.26 -25.77 27.82
C ILE A 54 1.39 -26.14 28.78
N ALA A 55 2.62 -25.66 28.52
CA ALA A 55 3.76 -25.92 29.40
C ALA A 55 3.50 -25.38 30.82
N ALA A 56 3.04 -24.14 30.93
CA ALA A 56 2.71 -23.51 32.20
C ALA A 56 1.55 -24.22 32.94
N MET A 57 0.57 -24.77 32.20
CA MET A 57 -0.53 -25.53 32.80
C MET A 57 -0.05 -26.84 33.42
N LEU A 58 0.93 -27.51 32.81
CA LEU A 58 1.52 -28.76 33.35
C LEU A 58 2.29 -28.53 34.65
N ASP A 59 2.76 -27.31 34.90
CA ASP A 59 3.50 -26.94 36.11
C ASP A 59 2.60 -26.52 37.29
N VAL A 60 1.28 -26.42 37.09
CA VAL A 60 0.31 -26.05 38.14
C VAL A 60 0.14 -27.18 39.14
N LYS A 61 0.37 -26.89 40.44
CA LYS A 61 0.40 -27.90 41.51
C LYS A 61 -0.84 -27.90 42.38
N ASP A 62 -1.56 -26.78 42.44
CA ASP A 62 -2.73 -26.64 43.31
C ASP A 62 -3.84 -25.75 42.70
N PRO A 63 -5.06 -25.77 43.26
CA PRO A 63 -6.18 -24.97 42.75
C PRO A 63 -5.95 -23.46 42.77
N LYS A 64 -5.10 -22.94 43.66
CA LYS A 64 -4.79 -21.51 43.72
C LYS A 64 -3.88 -21.13 42.56
N GLU A 65 -2.84 -21.91 42.28
CA GLU A 65 -1.98 -21.75 41.11
C GLU A 65 -2.77 -21.85 39.79
N PHE A 66 -3.80 -22.71 39.74
CA PHE A 66 -4.69 -22.81 38.58
C PHE A 66 -5.46 -21.50 38.33
N MET A 67 -6.01 -20.89 39.38
CA MET A 67 -6.73 -19.62 39.26
C MET A 67 -5.81 -18.48 38.80
N GLU A 68 -4.57 -18.46 39.29
CA GLU A 68 -3.55 -17.51 38.84
C GLU A 68 -3.17 -17.72 37.36
N PHE A 69 -3.02 -18.98 36.92
CA PHE A 69 -2.80 -19.34 35.52
C PHE A 69 -3.95 -18.89 34.62
N ALA A 70 -5.20 -19.14 35.02
CA ALA A 70 -6.38 -18.75 34.27
C ALA A 70 -6.46 -17.22 34.08
N GLN A 71 -6.20 -16.45 35.14
CA GLN A 71 -6.18 -14.99 35.07
C GLN A 71 -5.04 -14.46 34.18
N LYS A 72 -3.83 -15.04 34.30
CA LYS A 72 -2.67 -14.67 33.46
C LYS A 72 -2.90 -15.00 31.97
N SER A 73 -3.63 -16.06 31.67
CA SER A 73 -3.89 -16.50 30.29
C SER A 73 -4.84 -15.55 29.54
N VAL A 74 -5.85 -15.00 30.23
CA VAL A 74 -6.85 -14.11 29.60
C VAL A 74 -6.48 -12.63 29.66
N GLY A 75 -5.65 -12.22 30.63
CA GLY A 75 -5.24 -10.83 30.82
C GLY A 75 -4.66 -10.13 29.57
N PRO A 76 -3.81 -10.79 28.76
CA PRO A 76 -3.21 -10.18 27.56
C PRO A 76 -4.17 -10.00 26.37
N LEU A 77 -5.34 -10.67 26.36
CA LEU A 77 -6.21 -10.71 25.17
C LEU A 77 -6.65 -9.31 24.67
N PRO A 78 -7.10 -8.37 25.52
CA PRO A 78 -7.51 -7.04 25.05
C PRO A 78 -6.36 -6.28 24.37
N ALA A 79 -5.14 -6.40 24.90
CA ALA A 79 -3.96 -5.76 24.33
C ALA A 79 -3.56 -6.37 22.98
N LYS A 80 -3.59 -7.71 22.86
CA LYS A 80 -3.31 -8.42 21.60
C LYS A 80 -4.29 -8.04 20.49
N VAL A 81 -5.59 -8.01 20.80
CA VAL A 81 -6.64 -7.58 19.86
C VAL A 81 -6.45 -6.11 19.46
N SER A 82 -6.20 -5.22 20.41
CA SER A 82 -5.96 -3.80 20.12
C SER A 82 -4.72 -3.60 19.24
N ALA A 83 -3.64 -4.34 19.49
CA ALA A 83 -2.42 -4.28 18.69
C ALA A 83 -2.66 -4.72 17.25
N TYR A 84 -3.35 -5.86 17.06
CA TYR A 84 -3.73 -6.34 15.72
C TYR A 84 -4.53 -5.29 14.95
N PHE A 85 -5.56 -4.69 15.56
CA PHE A 85 -6.37 -3.64 14.90
C PHE A 85 -5.56 -2.39 14.56
N LYS A 86 -4.61 -1.98 15.43
CA LYS A 86 -3.72 -0.87 15.14
C LYS A 86 -2.80 -1.16 13.95
N GLU A 87 -2.26 -2.37 13.85
CA GLU A 87 -1.43 -2.78 12.73
C GLU A 87 -2.25 -2.83 11.41
N VAL A 88 -3.47 -3.38 11.44
CA VAL A 88 -4.38 -3.36 10.28
C VAL A 88 -4.72 -1.92 9.87
N TYR A 89 -5.06 -1.07 10.84
CA TYR A 89 -5.36 0.34 10.57
C TYR A 89 -4.16 1.06 9.94
N LYS A 90 -2.95 0.80 10.43
CA LYS A 90 -1.73 1.36 9.88
C LYS A 90 -1.52 0.97 8.42
N ILE A 91 -1.69 -0.31 8.07
CA ILE A 91 -1.56 -0.77 6.68
C ILE A 91 -2.56 -0.03 5.77
N ASN A 92 -3.81 0.11 6.22
CA ASN A 92 -4.83 0.82 5.47
C ASN A 92 -4.55 2.34 5.38
N SER A 93 -4.06 2.97 6.45
CA SER A 93 -3.69 4.40 6.40
C SER A 93 -2.51 4.64 5.49
N ASP A 94 -1.53 3.74 5.50
CA ASP A 94 -0.35 3.80 4.63
C ASP A 94 -0.77 3.64 3.15
N PHE A 95 -1.75 2.79 2.85
CA PHE A 95 -2.34 2.71 1.50
C PHE A 95 -2.94 4.04 1.05
N LEU A 96 -3.78 4.66 1.88
CA LEU A 96 -4.41 5.94 1.56
C LEU A 96 -3.38 7.05 1.36
N LYS A 97 -2.33 7.05 2.19
CA LYS A 97 -1.22 7.99 2.07
C LYS A 97 -0.46 7.80 0.76
N SER A 98 -0.02 6.58 0.47
CA SER A 98 0.69 6.27 -0.78
C SER A 98 -0.15 6.56 -2.01
N GLY A 99 -1.47 6.31 -1.95
CA GLY A 99 -2.40 6.68 -3.00
C GLY A 99 -2.50 8.20 -3.22
N SER A 100 -2.55 8.98 -2.14
CA SER A 100 -2.54 10.46 -2.24
C SER A 100 -1.24 10.98 -2.86
N GLU A 101 -0.10 10.50 -2.38
CA GLU A 101 1.23 10.85 -2.90
C GLU A 101 1.37 10.47 -4.39
N TYR A 102 0.81 9.32 -4.77
CA TYR A 102 0.79 8.86 -6.15
C TYR A 102 -0.06 9.77 -7.06
N VAL A 103 -1.25 10.17 -6.61
CA VAL A 103 -2.12 11.12 -7.36
C VAL A 103 -1.44 12.47 -7.53
N GLU A 104 -0.77 12.97 -6.49
CA GLU A 104 0.01 14.22 -6.55
C GLU A 104 1.12 14.11 -7.60
N ALA A 105 1.90 13.03 -7.57
CA ALA A 105 2.98 12.79 -8.54
C ALA A 105 2.47 12.66 -9.99
N GLU A 106 1.38 11.93 -10.21
CA GLU A 106 0.78 11.76 -11.54
C GLU A 106 0.23 13.07 -12.09
N SER A 107 -0.33 13.93 -11.24
CA SER A 107 -0.79 15.27 -11.62
C SER A 107 0.37 16.16 -12.09
N GLU A 108 1.50 16.15 -11.37
CA GLU A 108 2.71 16.87 -11.76
C GLU A 108 3.30 16.38 -13.09
N GLU A 109 3.36 15.06 -13.28
CA GLU A 109 3.78 14.45 -14.55
C GLU A 109 2.89 14.86 -15.72
N MET A 110 1.56 14.84 -15.53
CA MET A 110 0.63 15.23 -16.58
C MET A 110 0.79 16.71 -16.97
N ASN A 111 1.00 17.60 -16.00
CA ASN A 111 1.27 19.01 -16.27
C ASN A 111 2.55 19.21 -17.11
N LYS A 112 3.60 18.43 -16.85
CA LYS A 112 4.84 18.46 -17.65
C LYS A 112 4.59 18.00 -19.07
N VAL A 113 3.90 16.87 -19.27
CA VAL A 113 3.59 16.34 -20.61
C VAL A 113 2.81 17.36 -21.44
N ILE A 114 1.84 18.06 -20.83
CA ILE A 114 1.09 19.11 -21.51
C ILE A 114 2.01 20.29 -21.87
N SER A 115 2.83 20.76 -20.94
CA SER A 115 3.76 21.87 -21.16
C SER A 115 4.75 21.58 -22.29
N ASP A 116 5.38 20.40 -22.28
CA ASP A 116 6.37 19.98 -23.28
C ASP A 116 5.75 19.91 -24.68
N GLN A 117 4.52 19.38 -24.78
CA GLN A 117 3.79 19.32 -26.05
C GLN A 117 3.43 20.72 -26.59
N VAL A 118 3.03 21.64 -25.70
CA VAL A 118 2.77 23.04 -26.07
C VAL A 118 4.04 23.72 -26.58
N GLU A 119 5.17 23.51 -25.91
CA GLU A 119 6.46 24.02 -26.37
C GLU A 119 6.86 23.44 -27.73
N GLU A 120 6.66 22.14 -27.95
CA GLU A 120 6.99 21.50 -29.22
C GLU A 120 6.13 22.06 -30.37
N MET A 121 4.83 22.26 -30.12
CA MET A 121 3.93 22.91 -31.07
C MET A 121 4.37 24.34 -31.40
N SER A 122 4.75 25.13 -30.38
CA SER A 122 5.25 26.50 -30.54
C SER A 122 6.56 26.54 -31.36
N LYS A 123 7.51 25.65 -31.04
CA LYS A 123 8.77 25.49 -31.78
C LYS A 123 8.52 25.12 -33.25
N LYS A 124 7.66 24.13 -33.51
CA LYS A 124 7.28 23.71 -34.87
C LYS A 124 6.65 24.86 -35.65
N ARG A 125 5.72 25.63 -35.06
CA ARG A 125 5.09 26.81 -35.68
C ARG A 125 6.13 27.87 -36.07
N SER A 126 7.01 28.25 -35.15
CA SER A 126 8.06 29.24 -35.40
C SER A 126 9.07 28.83 -36.49
N CYS A 127 9.23 27.52 -36.70
CA CYS A 127 10.09 26.95 -37.74
C CYS A 127 9.40 26.95 -39.12
N TRP A 128 8.07 26.91 -39.13
CA TRP A 128 7.25 27.05 -40.32
C TRP A 128 7.20 28.51 -40.78
N GLU A 129 6.95 29.45 -39.86
CA GLU A 129 6.95 30.90 -40.13
C GLU A 129 8.28 31.46 -40.65
N ARG A 130 9.43 30.84 -40.28
CA ARG A 130 10.75 31.24 -40.79
C ARG A 130 11.10 30.64 -42.16
N ARG A 131 10.30 29.70 -42.66
CA ARG A 131 10.51 29.00 -43.94
C ARG A 131 9.61 29.48 -45.07
N VAL A 132 8.60 30.28 -44.74
CA VAL A 132 7.69 30.99 -45.67
C VAL A 132 8.17 32.43 -45.80
#